data_AF-A0A2W2H3K3-F1
#
_entry.id   AF-A0A2W2H3K3-F1
#
_cell.length_a   1.000
_cell.length_b   1.000
_cell.length_c   1.000
_cell.angle_alpha   90.00
_cell.angle_beta   90.00
_cell.angle_gamma   90.00
#
_symmetry.space_group_name_H-M   'P 1'
#
loop_
_entity.id
_entity.type
_entity.pdbx_description
1 polymer ?
#
loop_
_entity_poly.entity_id
_entity_poly.type
_entity_poly.pdbx_seq_one_letter_code
_entity_poly.pdbx_strand_id
1 'polypeptide(L)'
;MTTQRQAGHAIVVSSGGLDSTTLAYWLQANGTGRLTLLGIDYGQRHRVELSRLTTLAQALDAECVILDLRRLRPVLSGTALIDEQATVPAGHYTDGSMRATVVPNRNALLLDIAVALAISVKADTVAFGAHAGDHPIYPDCRPSFLYAYRRMAAVANEGLTVSGFQVIAPFMDMTKADIVRLGADLGVPFADTWSCYAGGARHCGRCGTCTERKEAFVLARVPDPTDYESPETPCT
;
A
#
# COMPACT_ATOMS: atom_id res chain seq x y z
N MET A 1 3.89 10.53 39.01
CA MET A 1 3.79 9.23 38.31
C MET A 1 3.64 9.53 36.83
N THR A 2 4.74 9.48 36.09
CA THR A 2 4.75 9.64 34.63
C THR A 2 4.10 8.38 34.07
N THR A 3 2.86 8.49 33.61
CA THR A 3 2.18 7.44 32.84
C THR A 3 3.03 7.17 31.61
N GLN A 4 3.79 6.08 31.61
CA GLN A 4 4.40 5.54 30.40
C GLN A 4 3.26 5.34 29.41
N ARG A 5 3.24 6.14 28.35
CA ARG A 5 2.29 5.98 27.26
C ARG A 5 2.55 4.59 26.69
N GLN A 6 1.54 3.72 26.75
CA GLN A 6 1.63 2.37 26.19
C GLN A 6 2.05 2.50 24.72
N ALA A 7 3.03 1.71 24.29
CA ALA A 7 3.49 1.76 22.90
C ALA A 7 2.32 1.42 21.96
N GLY A 8 2.11 2.25 20.93
CA GLY A 8 0.91 2.18 20.10
C GLY A 8 0.83 0.90 19.26
N HIS A 9 -0.38 0.53 18.86
CA HIS A 9 -0.65 -0.60 17.97
C HIS A 9 -1.30 -0.09 16.68
N ALA A 10 -0.63 -0.31 15.54
CA ALA A 10 -1.13 0.10 14.23
C ALA A 10 -1.52 -1.09 13.34
N ILE A 11 -2.66 -0.96 12.67
CA ILE A 11 -3.05 -1.77 11.52
C ILE A 11 -2.53 -1.10 10.26
N VAL A 12 -1.71 -1.80 9.47
CA VAL A 12 -1.17 -1.30 8.20
C VAL A 12 -1.88 -1.98 7.05
N VAL A 13 -2.60 -1.22 6.23
CA VAL A 13 -3.14 -1.72 4.96
C VAL A 13 -1.95 -1.97 4.03
N SER A 14 -1.61 -3.24 3.81
CA SER A 14 -0.34 -3.62 3.21
C SER A 14 -0.49 -4.63 2.09
N SER A 15 0.18 -4.35 0.98
CA SER A 15 0.27 -5.23 -0.18
C SER A 15 1.61 -5.96 -0.25
N GLY A 16 2.58 -5.65 0.60
CA GLY A 16 3.98 -6.10 0.40
C GLY A 16 4.68 -5.36 -0.74
N GLY A 17 4.09 -4.27 -1.23
CA GLY A 17 4.71 -3.36 -2.19
C GLY A 17 5.60 -2.32 -1.54
N LEU A 18 6.29 -1.53 -2.37
CA LEU A 18 7.26 -0.52 -1.95
C LEU A 18 6.72 0.43 -0.88
N ASP A 19 5.56 1.05 -1.13
CA ASP A 19 5.03 2.10 -0.26
C ASP A 19 4.51 1.55 1.06
N SER A 20 3.71 0.47 1.01
CA SER A 20 3.16 -0.14 2.23
C SER A 20 4.24 -0.77 3.10
N THR A 21 5.30 -1.30 2.50
CA THR A 21 6.48 -1.77 3.22
C THR A 21 7.21 -0.60 3.88
N THR A 22 7.48 0.47 3.13
CA THR A 22 8.11 1.68 3.68
C THR A 22 7.29 2.29 4.82
N LEU A 23 5.96 2.28 4.71
CA LEU A 23 5.06 2.74 5.76
C LEU A 23 5.18 1.91 7.04
N ALA A 24 5.28 0.58 6.94
CA ALA A 24 5.44 -0.27 8.10
C ALA A 24 6.77 0.00 8.83
N TYR A 25 7.87 0.15 8.08
CA TYR A 25 9.18 0.56 8.64
C TYR A 25 9.12 1.95 9.27
N TRP A 26 8.44 2.91 8.62
CA TRP A 26 8.28 4.26 9.14
C TRP A 26 7.54 4.29 10.47
N LEU A 27 6.45 3.50 10.60
CA LEU A 27 5.71 3.39 11.86
C LEU A 27 6.57 2.83 12.99
N GLN A 28 7.32 1.75 12.73
CA GLN A 28 8.22 1.16 13.73
C GLN A 28 9.30 2.15 14.16
N ALA A 29 9.93 2.85 13.20
CA ALA A 29 10.93 3.88 13.47
C ALA A 29 10.38 5.08 14.26
N ASN A 30 9.07 5.37 14.14
CA ASN A 30 8.38 6.43 14.88
C ASN A 30 7.76 5.94 16.21
N GLY A 31 8.17 4.77 16.71
CA GLY A 31 7.83 4.30 18.05
C GLY A 31 6.50 3.56 18.15
N THR A 32 5.91 3.12 17.04
CA THR A 32 4.81 2.14 17.09
C THR A 32 5.35 0.80 17.61
N GLY A 33 4.81 0.33 18.74
CA GLY A 33 5.32 -0.86 19.43
C GLY A 33 4.78 -2.17 18.89
N ARG A 34 3.62 -2.16 18.23
CA ARG A 34 3.03 -3.35 17.60
C ARG A 34 2.45 -3.02 16.23
N LEU A 35 2.72 -3.88 15.25
CA LEU A 35 2.15 -3.79 13.92
C LEU A 35 1.30 -5.03 13.62
N THR A 36 0.16 -4.80 12.98
CA THR A 36 -0.60 -5.84 12.27
C THR A 36 -0.68 -5.44 10.81
N LEU A 37 -0.12 -6.24 9.92
CA LEU A 37 -0.17 -6.02 8.49
C LEU A 37 -1.42 -6.70 7.92
N LEU A 38 -2.31 -5.90 7.35
CA LEU A 38 -3.55 -6.35 6.74
C LEU A 38 -3.39 -6.41 5.21
N GLY A 39 -3.32 -7.63 4.69
CA GLY A 39 -3.38 -7.92 3.26
C GLY A 39 -4.77 -8.39 2.85
N ILE A 40 -5.15 -8.13 1.60
CA ILE A 40 -6.42 -8.56 1.04
C ILE A 40 -6.20 -9.33 -0.26
N ASP A 41 -6.75 -10.53 -0.35
CA ASP A 41 -6.88 -11.30 -1.60
C ASP A 41 -8.29 -11.08 -2.17
N TYR A 42 -8.44 -10.17 -3.11
CA TYR A 42 -9.70 -9.98 -3.86
C TYR A 42 -9.65 -10.63 -5.25
N GLY A 43 -8.71 -11.55 -5.48
CA GLY A 43 -8.53 -12.24 -6.76
C GLY A 43 -7.71 -11.45 -7.77
N GLN A 44 -6.86 -10.53 -7.30
CA GLN A 44 -5.92 -9.80 -8.14
C GLN A 44 -4.92 -10.72 -8.83
N ARG A 45 -4.47 -10.33 -10.03
CA ARG A 45 -3.48 -11.09 -10.82
C ARG A 45 -2.15 -11.31 -10.11
N HIS A 46 -1.67 -10.33 -9.35
CA HIS A 46 -0.34 -10.31 -8.74
C HIS A 46 -0.35 -10.83 -7.29
N ARG A 47 -0.82 -12.07 -7.08
CA ARG A 47 -0.86 -12.71 -5.75
C ARG A 47 0.52 -12.94 -5.12
N VAL A 48 1.60 -12.81 -5.90
CA VAL A 48 3.00 -12.80 -5.40
C VAL A 48 3.17 -11.78 -4.27
N GLU A 49 2.44 -10.66 -4.32
CA GLU A 49 2.46 -9.62 -3.30
C GLU A 49 2.09 -10.16 -1.90
N LEU A 50 1.18 -11.14 -1.81
CA LEU A 50 0.78 -11.75 -0.53
C LEU A 50 1.92 -12.54 0.11
N SER A 51 2.79 -13.16 -0.70
CA SER A 51 4.00 -13.81 -0.19
C SER A 51 5.03 -12.80 0.32
N ARG A 52 5.13 -11.63 -0.34
CA ARG A 52 6.00 -10.53 0.10
C ARG A 52 5.49 -9.89 1.38
N LEU A 53 4.18 -9.77 1.53
CA LEU A 53 3.55 -9.35 2.77
C LEU A 53 3.91 -10.27 3.95
N THR A 54 3.85 -11.60 3.76
CA THR A 54 4.26 -12.55 4.80
C THR A 54 5.74 -12.42 5.14
N THR A 55 6.59 -12.20 4.14
CA THR A 55 8.04 -11.96 4.34
C THR A 55 8.28 -10.69 5.14
N LEU A 56 7.56 -9.61 4.81
CA LEU A 56 7.60 -8.35 5.54
C LEU A 56 7.16 -8.51 7.01
N ALA A 57 6.08 -9.26 7.24
CA ALA A 57 5.59 -9.52 8.58
C ALA A 57 6.65 -10.21 9.45
N GLN A 58 7.34 -11.20 8.89
CA GLN A 58 8.45 -11.88 9.57
C GLN A 58 9.62 -10.93 9.86
N ALA A 59 9.99 -10.08 8.89
CA ALA A 59 11.09 -9.13 9.06
C ALA A 59 10.83 -8.08 10.15
N LEU A 60 9.57 -7.71 10.37
CA LEU A 60 9.16 -6.70 11.36
C LEU A 60 8.64 -7.28 12.68
N ASP A 61 8.64 -8.60 12.86
CA ASP A 61 7.95 -9.29 13.96
C ASP A 61 6.48 -8.81 14.11
N ALA A 62 5.82 -8.63 12.97
CA ALA A 62 4.46 -8.12 12.89
C ALA A 62 3.45 -9.26 12.70
N GLU A 63 2.25 -9.07 13.23
CA GLU A 63 1.13 -9.96 12.93
C GLU A 63 0.71 -9.79 11.48
N CYS A 64 0.43 -10.89 10.76
CA CYS A 64 -0.03 -10.85 9.38
C CYS A 64 -1.46 -11.38 9.29
N VAL A 65 -2.38 -10.54 8.81
CA VAL A 65 -3.77 -10.90 8.56
C VAL A 65 -4.02 -10.79 7.06
N ILE A 66 -4.31 -11.91 6.41
CA ILE A 66 -4.70 -11.93 4.99
C ILE A 66 -6.17 -12.31 4.90
N LEU A 67 -7.01 -11.40 4.40
CA LEU A 67 -8.43 -11.67 4.21
C LEU A 67 -8.74 -12.05 2.76
N ASP A 68 -9.53 -13.12 2.61
CA ASP A 68 -10.05 -13.56 1.32
C ASP A 68 -11.36 -12.85 0.99
N LEU A 69 -11.29 -11.91 0.06
CA LEU A 69 -12.43 -11.20 -0.53
C LEU A 69 -12.69 -11.61 -1.98
N ARG A 70 -12.19 -12.76 -2.45
CA ARG A 70 -12.40 -13.22 -3.84
C ARG A 70 -13.88 -13.34 -4.20
N ARG A 71 -14.77 -13.51 -3.22
CA ARG A 71 -16.22 -13.51 -3.40
C ARG A 71 -16.80 -12.14 -3.78
N LEU A 72 -16.08 -11.04 -3.52
CA LEU A 72 -16.44 -9.69 -3.95
C LEU A 72 -15.98 -9.38 -5.38
N ARG A 73 -15.26 -10.29 -6.04
CA ARG A 73 -14.80 -10.12 -7.42
C ARG A 73 -15.89 -9.63 -8.38
N PRO A 74 -17.15 -10.12 -8.36
CA PRO A 74 -18.19 -9.64 -9.26
C PRO A 74 -18.53 -8.15 -9.07
N VAL A 75 -18.45 -7.62 -7.85
CA VAL A 75 -18.74 -6.20 -7.54
C VAL A 75 -17.51 -5.29 -7.68
N LEU A 76 -16.31 -5.89 -7.72
CA LEU A 76 -15.02 -5.21 -7.95
C LEU A 76 -14.52 -5.36 -9.41
N SER A 77 -15.27 -6.08 -10.24
CA SER A 77 -14.93 -6.39 -11.64
C SER A 77 -15.05 -5.20 -12.59
N GLY A 78 -14.59 -5.37 -13.83
CA GLY A 78 -14.57 -4.32 -14.86
C GLY A 78 -13.24 -3.57 -14.97
N THR A 79 -12.19 -4.08 -14.32
CA THR A 79 -10.83 -3.50 -14.35
C THR A 79 -9.79 -4.55 -14.74
N ALA A 80 -8.73 -4.13 -15.42
CA ALA A 80 -7.61 -4.96 -15.85
C ALA A 80 -6.79 -5.58 -14.69
N LEU A 81 -7.00 -5.16 -13.45
CA LEU A 81 -6.36 -5.78 -12.28
C LEU A 81 -7.14 -6.98 -11.75
N ILE A 82 -8.44 -7.06 -12.07
CA ILE A 82 -9.37 -8.09 -11.59
C ILE A 82 -9.79 -9.02 -12.73
N ASP A 83 -9.87 -8.52 -13.95
CA ASP A 83 -10.22 -9.29 -15.14
C ASP A 83 -8.98 -9.95 -15.76
N GLU A 84 -8.98 -11.29 -15.78
CA GLU A 84 -7.90 -12.12 -16.32
C GLU A 84 -7.78 -12.06 -17.85
N GLN A 85 -8.80 -11.56 -18.55
CA GLN A 85 -8.82 -11.45 -20.02
C GLN A 85 -8.42 -10.05 -20.51
N ALA A 86 -8.43 -9.05 -19.64
CA ALA A 86 -8.08 -7.67 -20.00
C ALA A 86 -6.56 -7.46 -20.10
N THR A 87 -6.07 -6.76 -21.11
CA THR A 87 -4.63 -6.47 -21.23
C THR A 87 -4.18 -5.45 -20.18
N VAL A 88 -3.10 -5.71 -19.43
CA VAL A 88 -2.48 -4.70 -18.55
C VAL A 88 -1.76 -3.67 -19.44
N PRO A 89 -2.09 -2.37 -19.35
CA PRO A 89 -1.44 -1.34 -20.17
C PRO A 89 0.08 -1.26 -19.94
N ALA A 90 0.83 -0.96 -21.00
CA ALA A 90 2.26 -0.67 -20.97
C ALA A 90 2.52 0.81 -21.31
N GLY A 91 3.60 1.40 -20.78
CA GLY A 91 4.01 2.78 -21.06
C GLY A 91 3.87 3.76 -19.89
N HIS A 92 4.09 5.06 -20.17
CA HIS A 92 4.02 6.15 -19.18
C HIS A 92 2.56 6.52 -18.83
N TYR A 93 2.39 7.09 -17.63
CA TYR A 93 1.14 7.36 -16.89
C TYR A 93 0.15 8.37 -17.52
N THR A 94 0.24 8.65 -18.82
CA THR A 94 -0.53 9.73 -19.44
C THR A 94 -1.55 9.19 -20.45
N ASP A 95 -2.81 9.24 -20.03
CA ASP A 95 -4.08 9.16 -20.79
C ASP A 95 -4.70 7.81 -21.21
N GLY A 96 -6.01 7.74 -20.94
CA GLY A 96 -6.99 6.72 -21.39
C GLY A 96 -6.87 5.34 -20.73
N SER A 97 -5.69 4.73 -20.82
CA SER A 97 -5.47 3.32 -20.47
C SER A 97 -5.53 3.04 -18.96
N MET A 98 -5.24 4.03 -18.12
CA MET A 98 -5.22 3.86 -16.66
C MET A 98 -6.59 3.74 -16.00
N ARG A 99 -7.67 4.26 -16.61
CA ARG A 99 -9.03 4.03 -16.08
C ARG A 99 -9.33 2.53 -16.00
N ALA A 100 -8.72 1.73 -16.86
CA ALA A 100 -8.89 0.29 -16.84
C ALA A 100 -8.29 -0.36 -15.59
N THR A 101 -7.35 0.25 -14.86
CA THR A 101 -6.76 -0.33 -13.64
C THR A 101 -7.31 0.25 -12.33
N VAL A 102 -8.22 1.22 -12.40
CA VAL A 102 -8.84 1.82 -11.20
C VAL A 102 -9.98 0.94 -10.73
N VAL A 103 -9.81 0.29 -9.57
CA VAL A 103 -10.90 -0.37 -8.85
C VAL A 103 -11.66 0.71 -8.08
N PRO A 104 -12.91 1.05 -8.45
CA PRO A 104 -13.64 2.12 -7.78
C PRO A 104 -13.86 1.81 -6.30
N ASN A 105 -13.75 2.84 -5.45
CA ASN A 105 -14.00 2.75 -4.01
C ASN A 105 -13.11 1.74 -3.25
N ARG A 106 -11.96 1.36 -3.82
CA ARG A 106 -11.06 0.37 -3.23
C ARG A 106 -10.54 0.81 -1.87
N ASN A 107 -9.94 2.00 -1.74
CA ASN A 107 -9.32 2.38 -0.47
C ASN A 107 -10.35 2.55 0.65
N ALA A 108 -11.57 3.02 0.35
CA ALA A 108 -12.63 3.09 1.35
C ALA A 108 -12.98 1.69 1.90
N LEU A 109 -13.18 0.71 1.01
CA LEU A 109 -13.45 -0.68 1.41
C LEU A 109 -12.30 -1.25 2.26
N LEU A 110 -11.05 -1.04 1.85
CA LEU A 110 -9.88 -1.52 2.59
C LEU A 110 -9.77 -0.88 3.96
N LEU A 111 -10.02 0.43 4.05
CA LEU A 111 -9.98 1.16 5.30
C LEU A 111 -11.11 0.71 6.25
N ASP A 112 -12.32 0.45 5.75
CA ASP A 112 -13.43 -0.02 6.61
C ASP A 112 -13.09 -1.37 7.26
N ILE A 113 -12.48 -2.27 6.48
CA ILE A 113 -11.97 -3.54 7.00
C ILE A 113 -10.86 -3.33 8.03
N ALA A 114 -9.92 -2.41 7.75
CA ALA A 114 -8.84 -2.10 8.67
C ALA A 114 -9.33 -1.48 9.98
N VAL A 115 -10.33 -0.60 9.93
CA VAL A 115 -10.99 -0.01 11.10
C VAL A 115 -11.71 -1.09 11.91
N ALA A 116 -12.46 -1.98 11.25
CA ALA A 116 -13.12 -3.11 11.93
C ALA A 116 -12.10 -4.02 12.63
N LEU A 117 -10.98 -4.32 11.97
CA LEU A 117 -9.89 -5.07 12.58
C LEU A 117 -9.29 -4.31 13.77
N ALA A 118 -9.03 -3.01 13.62
CA ALA A 118 -8.47 -2.18 14.68
C ALA A 118 -9.34 -2.17 15.93
N ILE A 119 -10.66 -2.07 15.78
CA ILE A 119 -11.62 -2.17 16.89
C ILE A 119 -11.52 -3.53 17.58
N SER A 120 -11.51 -4.62 16.81
CA SER A 120 -11.44 -5.99 17.34
C SER A 120 -10.19 -6.24 18.18
N VAL A 121 -9.03 -5.75 17.72
CA VAL A 121 -7.73 -5.95 18.39
C VAL A 121 -7.31 -4.78 19.28
N LYS A 122 -8.16 -3.76 19.44
CA LYS A 122 -7.90 -2.53 20.20
C LYS A 122 -6.66 -1.74 19.74
N ALA A 123 -6.41 -1.73 18.44
CA ALA A 123 -5.39 -0.89 17.82
C ALA A 123 -5.84 0.59 17.82
N ASP A 124 -4.87 1.49 18.01
CA ASP A 124 -5.10 2.94 18.04
C ASP A 124 -4.87 3.61 16.67
N THR A 125 -4.29 2.89 15.71
CA THR A 125 -3.93 3.46 14.43
C THR A 125 -4.33 2.55 13.28
N VAL A 126 -4.91 3.11 12.24
CA VAL A 126 -5.00 2.51 10.89
C VAL A 126 -4.14 3.35 9.96
N ALA A 127 -3.23 2.72 9.22
CA ALA A 127 -2.32 3.39 8.31
C ALA A 127 -2.40 2.81 6.89
N PHE A 128 -2.35 3.67 5.88
CA PHE A 128 -2.27 3.27 4.46
C PHE A 128 -1.34 4.20 3.67
N GLY A 129 -0.71 3.68 2.62
CA GLY A 129 0.40 4.32 1.91
C GLY A 129 0.00 5.22 0.74
N ALA A 130 -1.12 5.95 0.81
CA ALA A 130 -1.49 6.90 -0.25
C ALA A 130 -0.50 8.08 -0.31
N HIS A 131 -0.19 8.52 -1.54
CA HIS A 131 0.84 9.54 -1.78
C HIS A 131 0.52 10.49 -2.94
N ALA A 132 1.28 11.58 -3.05
CA ALA A 132 1.00 12.68 -3.99
C ALA A 132 0.94 12.24 -5.47
N GLY A 133 1.76 11.25 -5.84
CA GLY A 133 1.75 10.66 -7.19
C GLY A 133 0.41 10.04 -7.61
N ASP A 134 -0.43 9.62 -6.67
CA ASP A 134 -1.71 8.96 -6.96
C ASP A 134 -2.85 9.96 -7.22
N HIS A 135 -2.74 11.20 -6.71
CA HIS A 135 -3.82 12.19 -6.71
C HIS A 135 -4.48 12.43 -8.08
N PRO A 136 -3.75 12.49 -9.21
CA PRO A 136 -4.35 12.73 -10.52
C PRO A 136 -5.30 11.60 -10.94
N ILE A 137 -5.08 10.38 -10.46
CA ILE A 137 -5.71 9.16 -10.95
C ILE A 137 -6.75 8.63 -9.96
N TYR A 138 -6.41 8.65 -8.67
CA TYR A 138 -7.16 8.01 -7.59
C TYR A 138 -7.76 9.09 -6.65
N PRO A 139 -9.07 9.37 -6.76
CA PRO A 139 -9.74 10.31 -5.85
C PRO A 139 -9.67 9.87 -4.39
N ASP A 140 -9.62 8.56 -4.14
CA ASP A 140 -9.50 7.92 -2.82
C ASP A 140 -8.05 7.85 -2.30
N CYS A 141 -7.12 8.57 -2.94
CA CYS A 141 -5.78 8.85 -2.43
C CYS A 141 -5.58 10.33 -2.06
N ARG A 142 -6.61 11.18 -2.13
CA ARG A 142 -6.47 12.64 -1.93
C ARG A 142 -6.64 13.05 -0.45
N PRO A 143 -6.08 14.19 -0.02
CA PRO A 143 -6.30 14.73 1.33
C PRO A 143 -7.78 14.92 1.67
N SER A 144 -8.61 15.36 0.71
CA SER A 144 -10.05 15.56 0.90
C SER A 144 -10.78 14.24 1.19
N PHE A 145 -10.38 13.14 0.55
CA PHE A 145 -10.89 11.81 0.85
C PHE A 145 -10.51 11.40 2.27
N LEU A 146 -9.24 11.52 2.67
CA LEU A 146 -8.81 11.13 4.02
C LEU A 146 -9.54 11.93 5.10
N TYR A 147 -9.75 13.24 4.90
CA TYR A 147 -10.51 14.07 5.83
C TYR A 147 -11.96 13.59 5.96
N ALA A 148 -12.65 13.35 4.83
CA ALA A 148 -14.01 12.85 4.82
C ALA A 148 -14.12 11.45 5.46
N TYR A 149 -13.18 10.56 5.14
CA TYR A 149 -13.12 9.20 5.67
C TYR A 149 -12.92 9.20 7.18
N ARG A 150 -11.97 9.98 7.71
CA ARG A 150 -11.74 10.13 9.17
C ARG A 150 -13.00 10.57 9.90
N ARG A 151 -13.72 11.55 9.35
CA ARG A 151 -14.98 12.04 9.93
C ARG A 151 -16.05 10.94 9.93
N MET A 152 -16.21 10.23 8.81
CA MET A 152 -17.15 9.12 8.69
C MET A 152 -16.81 8.00 9.69
N ALA A 153 -15.57 7.53 9.71
CA ALA A 153 -15.12 6.44 10.58
C ALA A 153 -15.30 6.78 12.07
N ALA A 154 -15.06 8.03 12.47
CA ALA A 154 -15.29 8.49 13.84
C ALA A 154 -16.77 8.46 14.23
N VAL A 155 -17.67 8.90 13.33
CA VAL A 155 -19.12 8.88 13.58
C VAL A 155 -19.67 7.45 13.58
N ALA A 156 -19.26 6.62 12.62
CA ALA A 156 -19.76 5.26 12.48
C ALA A 156 -19.33 4.34 13.63
N ASN A 157 -18.23 4.65 14.31
CA ASN A 157 -17.63 3.81 15.35
C ASN A 157 -17.52 4.52 16.71
N GLU A 158 -18.41 5.48 16.97
CA GLU A 158 -18.48 6.20 18.24
C GLU A 158 -18.64 5.21 19.41
N GLY A 159 -17.76 5.32 20.41
CA GLY A 159 -17.73 4.43 21.57
C GLY A 159 -17.14 3.03 21.33
N LEU A 160 -16.75 2.69 20.10
CA LEU A 160 -16.17 1.38 19.76
C LEU A 160 -14.63 1.41 19.62
N THR A 161 -14.06 2.57 19.29
CA THR A 161 -12.61 2.74 19.12
C THR A 161 -11.92 3.07 20.45
N VAL A 162 -10.62 2.75 20.55
CA VAL A 162 -9.82 3.14 21.70
C VAL A 162 -9.59 4.66 21.75
N SER A 163 -9.30 5.17 22.95
CA SER A 163 -8.98 6.60 23.11
C SER A 163 -7.78 6.98 22.26
N GLY A 164 -7.92 8.05 21.47
CA GLY A 164 -6.87 8.54 20.58
C GLY A 164 -6.75 7.78 19.25
N PHE A 165 -7.75 6.96 18.88
CA PHE A 165 -7.78 6.28 17.59
C PHE A 165 -7.64 7.23 16.39
N GLN A 166 -6.81 6.88 15.40
CA GLN A 166 -6.59 7.66 14.18
C GLN A 166 -6.45 6.79 12.93
N VAL A 167 -6.94 7.31 11.80
CA VAL A 167 -6.60 6.81 10.47
C VAL A 167 -5.55 7.74 9.88
N ILE A 168 -4.42 7.26 9.36
CA ILE A 168 -3.32 8.09 8.85
C ILE A 168 -2.83 7.64 7.47
N ALA A 169 -2.36 8.60 6.67
CA ALA A 169 -1.57 8.35 5.47
C ALA A 169 -0.39 9.34 5.48
N PRO A 170 0.74 8.95 6.08
CA PRO A 170 1.90 9.83 6.27
C PRO A 170 2.53 10.33 4.96
N PHE A 171 2.31 9.62 3.85
CA PHE A 171 2.96 9.90 2.57
C PHE A 171 2.13 10.78 1.63
N MET A 172 1.02 11.34 2.10
CA MET A 172 0.05 12.10 1.28
C MET A 172 0.69 13.21 0.44
N ASP A 173 1.71 13.88 0.97
CA ASP A 173 2.42 14.98 0.32
C ASP A 173 3.79 14.57 -0.24
N MET A 174 4.14 13.28 -0.16
CA MET A 174 5.41 12.73 -0.63
C MET A 174 5.31 12.26 -2.08
N THR A 175 6.36 12.49 -2.86
CA THR A 175 6.53 11.82 -4.15
C THR A 175 7.01 10.39 -3.94
N LYS A 176 6.88 9.55 -4.97
CA LYS A 176 7.44 8.19 -4.95
C LYS A 176 8.94 8.17 -4.66
N ALA A 177 9.68 9.14 -5.22
CA ALA A 177 11.11 9.29 -4.98
C ALA A 177 11.40 9.63 -3.50
N ASP A 178 10.57 10.44 -2.86
CA ASP A 178 10.71 10.73 -1.43
C ASP A 178 10.47 9.49 -0.57
N ILE A 179 9.48 8.65 -0.94
CA ILE A 179 9.21 7.37 -0.27
C ILE A 179 10.41 6.42 -0.44
N VAL A 180 11.00 6.36 -1.63
CA VAL A 180 12.23 5.55 -1.86
C VAL A 180 13.38 6.03 -1.00
N ARG A 181 13.65 7.35 -0.94
CA ARG A 181 14.70 7.91 -0.07
C ARG A 181 14.45 7.57 1.39
N LEU A 182 13.22 7.80 1.87
CA LEU A 182 12.82 7.47 3.23
C LEU A 182 13.01 5.98 3.53
N GLY A 183 12.57 5.10 2.64
CA GLY A 183 12.75 3.66 2.84
C GLY A 183 14.22 3.24 2.82
N ALA A 184 15.05 3.86 1.99
CA ALA A 184 16.50 3.62 2.00
C ALA A 184 17.13 4.05 3.33
N ASP A 185 16.76 5.23 3.85
CA ASP A 185 17.23 5.74 5.15
C ASP A 185 16.80 4.84 6.32
N LEU A 186 15.62 4.22 6.21
CA LEU A 186 15.07 3.27 7.18
C LEU A 186 15.57 1.83 7.01
N GLY A 187 16.38 1.54 5.99
CA GLY A 187 16.88 0.19 5.73
C GLY A 187 15.84 -0.79 5.19
N VAL A 188 14.83 -0.29 4.47
CA VAL A 188 13.80 -1.12 3.83
C VAL A 188 14.46 -2.10 2.84
N PRO A 189 14.19 -3.41 2.93
CA PRO A 189 14.71 -4.41 1.99
C PRO A 189 13.93 -4.36 0.68
N PHE A 190 14.19 -3.35 -0.15
CA PHE A 190 13.43 -3.11 -1.38
C PHE A 190 13.43 -4.30 -2.37
N ALA A 191 14.45 -5.17 -2.31
CA ALA A 191 14.53 -6.40 -3.09
C ALA A 191 13.38 -7.38 -2.79
N ASP A 192 12.83 -7.34 -1.58
CA ASP A 192 11.74 -8.21 -1.13
C ASP A 192 10.35 -7.63 -1.40
N THR A 193 10.28 -6.41 -1.95
CA THR A 193 9.00 -5.74 -2.23
C THR A 193 8.50 -6.01 -3.65
N TRP A 194 7.17 -6.02 -3.84
CA TRP A 194 6.55 -6.28 -5.14
C TRP A 194 5.65 -5.13 -5.61
N SER A 195 5.95 -4.57 -6.78
CA SER A 195 5.14 -3.50 -7.39
C SER A 195 4.46 -3.96 -8.70
N CYS A 196 4.95 -5.02 -9.34
CA CYS A 196 4.57 -5.39 -10.70
C CYS A 196 3.13 -5.93 -10.81
N TYR A 197 2.30 -5.32 -11.66
CA TYR A 197 0.93 -5.80 -11.89
C TYR A 197 0.83 -7.06 -12.75
N ALA A 198 1.85 -7.38 -13.55
CA ALA A 198 1.83 -8.56 -14.42
C ALA A 198 1.90 -9.88 -13.64
N GLY A 199 2.39 -9.87 -12.39
CA GLY A 199 2.37 -11.05 -11.52
C GLY A 199 3.25 -12.23 -11.99
N GLY A 200 4.26 -11.97 -12.83
CA GLY A 200 5.23 -12.98 -13.28
C GLY A 200 6.23 -13.40 -12.20
N ALA A 201 7.25 -14.18 -12.59
CA ALA A 201 8.35 -14.58 -11.69
C ALA A 201 9.30 -13.42 -11.35
N ARG A 202 9.41 -12.45 -12.26
CA ARG A 202 10.21 -11.23 -12.13
C ARG A 202 9.35 -10.01 -12.43
N HIS A 203 9.80 -8.81 -12.06
CA HIS A 203 9.08 -7.60 -12.42
C HIS A 203 9.15 -7.41 -13.94
N CYS A 204 8.02 -7.20 -14.62
CA CYS A 204 8.00 -7.15 -16.09
C CYS A 204 8.78 -5.95 -16.67
N GLY A 205 9.06 -4.93 -15.85
CA GLY A 205 9.87 -3.77 -16.22
C GLY A 205 9.19 -2.76 -17.15
N ARG A 206 7.93 -3.00 -17.53
CA ARG A 206 7.19 -2.20 -18.55
C ARG A 206 5.75 -1.81 -18.20
N CYS A 207 5.13 -2.43 -17.18
CA CYS A 207 3.82 -1.99 -16.69
C CYS A 207 3.96 -0.67 -15.92
N GLY A 208 2.89 0.10 -15.80
CA GLY A 208 2.90 1.41 -15.13
C GLY A 208 3.68 1.40 -13.81
N THR A 209 3.32 0.53 -12.88
CA THR A 209 4.00 0.45 -11.57
C THR A 209 5.46 0.02 -11.62
N CYS A 210 5.90 -0.70 -12.66
CA CYS A 210 7.33 -0.98 -12.85
C CYS A 210 8.06 0.26 -13.36
N THR A 211 7.46 1.01 -14.29
CA THR A 211 7.99 2.27 -14.80
C THR A 211 8.14 3.31 -13.68
N GLU A 212 7.08 3.53 -12.89
CA GLU A 212 7.10 4.45 -11.75
C GLU A 212 8.14 4.04 -10.71
N ARG A 213 8.27 2.73 -10.43
CA ARG A 213 9.29 2.23 -9.50
C ARG A 213 10.69 2.57 -9.98
N LYS A 214 11.03 2.29 -11.25
CA LYS A 214 12.34 2.61 -11.83
C LYS A 214 12.63 4.11 -11.75
N GLU A 215 11.68 4.93 -12.20
CA GLU A 215 11.78 6.40 -12.14
C GLU A 215 12.01 6.88 -10.70
N ALA A 216 11.29 6.32 -9.72
CA ALA A 216 11.42 6.67 -8.32
C ALA A 216 12.83 6.36 -7.77
N PHE A 217 13.41 5.19 -8.06
CA PHE A 217 14.78 4.86 -7.65
C PHE A 217 15.82 5.78 -8.29
N VAL A 218 15.70 6.07 -9.59
CA VAL A 218 16.58 7.00 -10.30
C VAL A 218 16.50 8.40 -9.69
N LEU A 219 15.29 8.95 -9.51
CA LEU A 219 15.08 10.27 -8.91
C LEU A 219 15.53 10.31 -7.45
N ALA A 220 15.35 9.23 -6.70
CA ALA A 220 15.81 9.09 -5.33
C ALA A 220 17.34 9.02 -5.21
N ARG A 221 18.05 8.69 -6.31
CA ARG A 221 19.48 8.35 -6.32
C ARG A 221 19.81 7.16 -5.41
N VAL A 222 18.89 6.20 -5.36
CA VAL A 222 19.04 4.94 -4.63
C VAL A 222 19.16 3.82 -5.67
N PRO A 223 20.15 2.91 -5.56
CA PRO A 223 20.24 1.76 -6.46
C PRO A 223 18.96 0.93 -6.41
N ASP A 224 18.38 0.64 -7.57
CA ASP A 224 17.19 -0.21 -7.67
C ASP A 224 17.60 -1.69 -7.57
N PRO A 225 17.23 -2.44 -6.51
CA PRO A 225 17.60 -3.84 -6.37
C PRO A 225 16.66 -4.81 -7.11
N THR A 226 15.71 -4.29 -7.88
CA THR A 226 14.63 -5.09 -8.48
C THR A 226 15.13 -5.93 -9.65
N ASP A 227 14.81 -7.23 -9.63
CA ASP A 227 15.03 -8.13 -10.75
C ASP A 227 13.94 -7.95 -11.83
N TYR A 228 14.31 -7.31 -12.93
CA TYR A 228 13.44 -7.04 -14.06
C TYR A 228 13.60 -8.08 -15.18
N GLU A 229 12.51 -8.41 -15.86
CA GLU A 229 12.53 -9.32 -17.02
C GLU A 229 13.33 -8.78 -18.21
N SER A 230 13.45 -7.46 -18.33
CA SER A 230 14.21 -6.78 -19.38
C SER A 230 15.29 -5.90 -18.76
N PRO A 231 16.59 -6.17 -18.97
CA PRO A 231 17.63 -5.17 -18.75
C PRO A 231 17.43 -4.05 -19.77
N GLU A 232 17.48 -2.79 -19.34
CA GLU A 232 17.11 -1.62 -20.12
C GLU A 232 17.81 -1.52 -21.49
N THR A 233 17.08 -1.09 -22.50
CA THR A 233 17.68 -0.24 -23.53
C THR A 233 17.88 1.13 -22.88
N PRO A 234 19.10 1.68 -22.78
CA PRO A 234 19.31 3.00 -22.22
C PRO A 234 18.51 4.03 -23.02
N CYS A 235 17.84 4.95 -22.34
CA CYS A 235 17.32 6.15 -22.97
C CYS A 235 18.54 6.96 -23.45
N THR A 236 18.76 6.99 -24.77
CA THR A 236 19.76 7.84 -25.44
C THR A 236 19.39 9.30 -25.35
#